data_AF-A0AAE1KH09-F1
#
_entry.id   AF-A0AAE1KH09-F1
#
_cell.length_a   1.000
_cell.length_b   1.000
_cell.length_c   1.000
_cell.angle_alpha   90.00
_cell.angle_beta   90.00
_cell.angle_gamma   90.00
#
_symmetry.space_group_name_H-M   'P 1'
#
loop_
_entity.id
_entity.type
_entity.pdbx_description
1 polymer ?
#
loop_
_entity_poly.entity_id
_entity_poly.type
_entity_poly.pdbx_seq_one_letter_code
_entity_poly.pdbx_strand_id
1 'polypeptide(L)'
;MDWCCSSGLSPTTTTLPFQKTPTNLSRRSFSPFTVKHPSLGCSRFRVNCKDPAHDGTPLSVDSAYSVLGVHPDCSALELKAAFRAKVKQFHPDVIKDGTNSDTMIRLVIQAYEMLSSYSRSEIIERECLDPFDKPECEAVDIFVNEVLCVGKACSSSCVNRAPHAFTHVSSTGTARAASQGHGEDYQVQLAVGQCPRSCIHYVTPSQRIILEDLLDSILNTPFCDTSTEAELLYSLITKAKYENNRYQRPKKQPKTSSQHVDWF
;
A
#
# COMPACT_ATOMS: atom_id res chain seq x y z
N MET A 1 78.65 18.27 -8.53
CA MET A 1 79.04 19.54 -9.16
C MET A 1 78.07 19.77 -10.30
N ASP A 2 77.65 21.03 -10.42
CA ASP A 2 76.96 21.66 -11.54
C ASP A 2 75.43 21.58 -11.68
N TRP A 3 74.90 22.80 -11.79
CA TRP A 3 73.53 23.24 -12.03
C TRP A 3 73.10 23.07 -13.49
N CYS A 4 71.81 22.81 -13.73
CA CYS A 4 71.01 23.55 -14.72
C CYS A 4 69.49 23.26 -14.59
N CYS A 5 68.70 24.35 -14.57
CA CYS A 5 67.46 24.64 -15.32
C CYS A 5 66.67 23.48 -15.98
N SER A 6 65.34 23.38 -15.99
CA SER A 6 64.29 24.41 -16.02
C SER A 6 62.88 23.81 -15.78
N SER A 7 62.05 24.61 -15.12
CA SER A 7 60.66 25.01 -15.44
C SER A 7 59.56 24.00 -15.80
N GLY A 8 58.50 24.01 -14.98
CA GLY A 8 57.14 23.60 -15.35
C GLY A 8 56.12 23.98 -14.27
N LEU A 9 55.45 25.12 -14.43
CA LEU A 9 54.47 25.71 -13.50
C LEU A 9 53.16 24.90 -13.43
N SER A 10 52.55 24.82 -12.24
CA SER A 10 51.10 24.67 -12.03
C SER A 10 50.69 25.11 -10.60
N PRO A 11 49.45 25.56 -10.40
CA PRO A 11 49.15 26.68 -9.51
C PRO A 11 48.74 26.33 -8.07
N THR A 12 49.27 27.15 -7.17
CA THR A 12 48.82 27.62 -5.84
C THR A 12 47.57 26.97 -5.21
N THR A 13 47.83 26.17 -4.17
CA THR A 13 46.91 25.90 -3.05
C THR A 13 47.10 26.98 -1.98
N THR A 14 46.05 27.71 -1.63
CA THR A 14 46.05 28.65 -0.49
C THR A 14 45.37 27.97 0.70
N THR A 15 46.18 27.52 1.64
CA THR A 15 45.78 27.10 2.99
C THR A 15 46.04 28.26 3.96
N LEU A 16 45.04 28.64 4.75
CA LEU A 16 45.21 29.52 5.91
C LEU A 16 44.58 28.87 7.17
N PRO A 17 45.03 29.26 8.37
CA PRO A 17 45.35 28.31 9.42
C PRO A 17 44.27 28.16 10.50
N PHE A 18 44.45 27.05 11.19
CA PHE A 18 43.82 26.57 12.40
C PHE A 18 44.00 27.54 13.60
N GLN A 19 42.92 27.92 14.29
CA GLN A 19 42.99 28.38 15.69
C GLN A 19 41.70 28.12 16.49
N LYS A 20 41.88 27.26 17.49
CA LYS A 20 41.21 26.96 18.78
C LYS A 20 39.80 27.46 19.11
N THR A 21 39.03 26.50 19.62
CA THR A 21 37.78 26.53 20.40
C THR A 21 37.71 27.59 21.50
N PRO A 22 36.48 28.04 21.82
CA PRO A 22 35.95 27.71 23.14
C PRO A 22 34.50 27.22 23.14
N THR A 23 34.22 26.47 24.19
CA THR A 23 32.98 25.84 24.65
C THR A 23 31.78 26.80 24.70
N ASN A 24 30.66 26.44 24.08
CA ASN A 24 29.34 26.80 24.64
C ASN A 24 28.25 25.80 24.20
N LEU A 25 27.70 25.10 25.19
CA LEU A 25 26.52 24.26 25.09
C LEU A 25 25.30 25.14 24.85
N SER A 26 24.65 25.01 23.68
CA SER A 26 23.27 25.49 23.54
C SER A 26 22.43 24.46 22.79
N ARG A 27 21.83 23.59 23.61
CA ARG A 27 20.75 22.66 23.31
C ARG A 27 19.59 23.43 22.67
N ARG A 28 19.42 23.33 21.35
CA ARG A 28 18.20 23.82 20.68
C ARG A 28 17.09 22.78 20.86
N SER A 29 16.15 23.14 21.73
CA SER A 29 14.90 22.45 21.96
C SER A 29 14.07 22.41 20.67
N PHE A 30 13.79 21.21 20.16
CA PHE A 30 12.75 21.00 19.16
C PHE A 30 11.40 20.99 19.86
N SER A 31 10.59 22.02 19.64
CA SER A 31 9.21 22.07 20.13
C SER A 31 8.34 21.11 19.30
N PRO A 32 7.51 20.26 19.92
CA PRO A 32 6.56 19.44 19.18
C PRO A 32 5.40 20.30 18.66
N PHE A 33 5.12 20.19 17.36
CA PHE A 33 3.95 20.81 16.73
C PHE A 33 2.67 20.19 17.32
N THR A 34 1.91 20.97 18.08
CA THR A 34 0.57 20.61 18.54
C THR A 34 -0.41 20.71 17.37
N VAL A 35 -0.85 19.56 16.84
CA VAL A 35 -1.95 19.49 15.88
C VAL A 35 -3.26 19.76 16.64
N LYS A 36 -3.83 20.95 16.46
CA LYS A 36 -5.18 21.27 16.93
C LYS A 36 -6.18 20.71 15.92
N HIS A 37 -6.92 19.68 16.29
CA HIS A 37 -8.09 19.23 15.53
C HIS A 37 -9.23 20.25 15.69
N PRO A 38 -9.88 20.72 14.61
CA PRO A 38 -11.13 21.45 14.73
C PRO A 38 -12.26 20.45 15.06
N SER A 39 -12.89 20.63 16.22
CA SER A 39 -14.15 19.98 16.58
C SER A 39 -15.29 20.61 15.79
N LEU A 40 -15.75 19.94 14.74
CA LEU A 40 -16.99 20.27 14.04
C LEU A 40 -18.04 19.20 14.38
N GLY A 41 -19.07 19.63 15.11
CA GLY A 41 -20.17 18.80 15.56
C GLY A 41 -20.99 18.26 14.39
N CYS A 42 -21.23 16.96 14.40
CA CYS A 42 -22.05 16.30 13.39
C CYS A 42 -23.52 16.33 13.82
N SER A 43 -24.31 17.14 13.11
CA SER A 43 -25.78 17.07 13.18
C SER A 43 -26.25 15.77 12.52
N ARG A 44 -27.19 15.07 13.17
CA ARG A 44 -27.79 13.82 12.68
C ARG A 44 -28.61 14.09 11.41
N PHE A 45 -28.09 13.64 10.27
CA PHE A 45 -28.92 13.34 9.11
C PHE A 45 -28.71 11.88 8.73
N ARG A 46 -29.74 11.06 8.96
CA ARG A 46 -29.82 9.73 8.34
C ARG A 46 -30.24 9.94 6.90
N VAL A 47 -29.37 9.56 5.96
CA VAL A 47 -29.72 9.47 4.55
C VAL A 47 -29.49 8.03 4.12
N ASN A 48 -30.58 7.39 3.69
CA ASN A 48 -30.55 6.07 3.08
C ASN A 48 -30.26 6.26 1.59
N CYS A 49 -29.04 5.92 1.16
CA CYS A 49 -28.64 5.97 -0.24
C CYS A 49 -28.23 4.56 -0.69
N LYS A 50 -28.93 4.02 -1.70
CA LYS A 50 -28.51 2.83 -2.42
C LYS A 50 -27.38 3.24 -3.39
N ASP A 51 -26.14 2.89 -3.06
CA ASP A 51 -25.05 2.91 -4.03
C ASP A 51 -25.14 1.67 -4.95
N PRO A 52 -24.96 1.80 -6.27
CA PRO A 52 -24.79 0.66 -7.15
C PRO A 52 -23.31 0.19 -7.10
N ALA A 53 -23.12 -1.13 -6.90
CA ALA A 53 -21.86 -1.91 -6.94
C ALA A 53 -21.15 -2.27 -5.61
N HIS A 54 -21.89 -2.37 -4.51
CA HIS A 54 -21.62 -3.40 -3.50
C HIS A 54 -22.95 -4.10 -3.27
N ASP A 55 -23.11 -5.33 -3.76
CA ASP A 55 -24.22 -6.18 -3.35
C ASP A 55 -24.00 -6.48 -1.85
N GLY A 56 -24.47 -5.56 -0.99
CA GLY A 56 -24.39 -5.63 0.46
C GLY A 56 -25.28 -6.71 1.05
N THR A 57 -25.50 -7.80 0.32
CA THR A 57 -26.06 -9.01 0.88
C THR A 57 -25.02 -9.57 1.85
N PRO A 58 -25.32 -9.61 3.17
CA PRO A 58 -24.41 -10.20 4.13
C PRO A 58 -24.11 -11.64 3.71
N LEU A 59 -22.84 -12.00 3.59
CA LEU A 59 -22.46 -13.39 3.34
C LEU A 59 -23.13 -14.29 4.38
N SER A 60 -23.81 -15.33 3.94
CA SER A 60 -24.35 -16.34 4.86
C SER A 60 -23.25 -17.33 5.24
N VAL A 61 -23.40 -17.97 6.40
CA VAL A 61 -22.46 -19.01 6.87
C VAL A 61 -22.31 -20.13 5.83
N ASP A 62 -23.42 -20.59 5.23
CA ASP A 62 -23.39 -21.63 4.18
C ASP A 62 -22.63 -21.18 2.92
N SER A 63 -22.78 -19.90 2.54
CA SER A 63 -22.04 -19.33 1.41
C SER A 63 -20.55 -19.20 1.74
N ALA A 64 -20.18 -18.93 2.99
CA ALA A 64 -18.77 -18.84 3.41
C ALA A 64 -18.05 -20.19 3.27
N TYR A 65 -18.70 -21.28 3.70
CA TYR A 65 -18.19 -22.64 3.49
C TYR A 65 -18.02 -22.96 1.99
N SER A 66 -18.99 -22.54 1.17
CA SER A 66 -18.97 -22.74 -0.29
C SER A 66 -17.85 -21.95 -0.97
N VAL A 67 -17.61 -20.71 -0.56
CA VAL A 67 -16.53 -19.85 -1.08
C VAL A 67 -15.16 -20.48 -0.81
N LEU A 68 -14.93 -20.96 0.41
CA LEU A 68 -13.70 -21.65 0.78
C LEU A 68 -13.61 -23.07 0.22
N GLY A 69 -14.75 -23.67 -0.12
CA GLY A 69 -14.84 -25.04 -0.65
C GLY A 69 -14.57 -26.09 0.42
N VAL A 70 -15.01 -25.84 1.66
CA VAL A 70 -14.83 -26.74 2.82
C VAL A 70 -16.17 -27.21 3.36
N HIS A 71 -16.17 -28.38 4.00
CA HIS A 71 -17.37 -28.92 4.66
C HIS A 71 -17.71 -28.13 5.94
N PRO A 72 -18.98 -27.99 6.34
CA PRO A 72 -19.36 -27.33 7.59
C PRO A 72 -18.67 -27.90 8.85
N ASP A 73 -18.36 -29.19 8.85
CA ASP A 73 -17.66 -29.88 9.94
C ASP A 73 -16.12 -29.90 9.78
N CYS A 74 -15.55 -29.05 8.92
CA CYS A 74 -14.11 -29.04 8.67
C CYS A 74 -13.31 -28.64 9.93
N SER A 75 -12.07 -29.13 10.00
CA SER A 75 -11.16 -28.72 11.09
C SER A 75 -10.60 -27.32 10.86
N ALA A 76 -10.16 -26.64 11.93
CA ALA A 76 -9.50 -25.33 11.80
C ALA A 76 -8.24 -25.35 10.90
N LEU A 77 -7.53 -26.49 10.86
CA LEU A 77 -6.38 -26.68 9.98
C LEU A 77 -6.79 -26.75 8.51
N GLU A 78 -7.88 -27.45 8.23
CA GLU A 78 -8.46 -27.57 6.89
C GLU A 78 -9.02 -26.23 6.41
N LEU A 79 -9.74 -25.50 7.27
CA LEU A 79 -10.25 -24.16 6.99
C LEU A 79 -9.11 -23.21 6.61
N LYS A 80 -8.02 -23.20 7.40
CA LYS A 80 -6.82 -22.39 7.13
C LYS A 80 -6.11 -22.82 5.84
N ALA A 81 -5.99 -24.12 5.58
CA ALA A 81 -5.40 -24.62 4.35
C ALA A 81 -6.21 -24.20 3.11
N ALA A 82 -7.53 -24.29 3.19
CA ALA A 82 -8.45 -23.87 2.14
C ALA A 82 -8.37 -22.36 1.88
N PHE A 83 -8.33 -21.55 2.93
CA PHE A 83 -8.11 -20.10 2.82
C PHE A 83 -6.83 -19.78 2.03
N ARG A 84 -5.69 -20.36 2.43
CA ARG A 84 -4.41 -20.16 1.74
C ARG A 84 -4.45 -20.64 0.28
N ALA A 85 -5.11 -21.77 0.03
CA ALA A 85 -5.26 -22.30 -1.32
C ALA A 85 -6.09 -21.36 -2.21
N LYS A 86 -7.18 -20.79 -1.68
CA LYS A 86 -8.04 -19.85 -2.39
C LYS A 86 -7.35 -18.51 -2.66
N VAL A 87 -6.64 -17.95 -1.67
CA VAL A 87 -5.82 -16.74 -1.88
C VAL A 87 -4.80 -16.97 -2.97
N LYS A 88 -4.12 -18.12 -2.97
CA LYS A 88 -3.16 -18.47 -4.01
C LYS A 88 -3.82 -18.67 -5.39
N GLN A 89 -5.02 -19.26 -5.42
CA GLN A 89 -5.77 -19.48 -6.66
C GLN A 89 -6.15 -18.16 -7.34
N PHE A 90 -6.60 -17.18 -6.54
CA PHE A 90 -7.06 -15.88 -7.04
C PHE A 90 -6.00 -14.79 -7.01
N HIS A 91 -4.75 -15.14 -6.68
CA HIS A 91 -3.65 -14.19 -6.54
C HIS A 91 -3.44 -13.39 -7.84
N PRO A 92 -3.23 -12.05 -7.78
CA PRO A 92 -3.10 -11.19 -8.95
C PRO A 92 -1.92 -11.55 -9.87
N ASP A 93 -0.87 -12.22 -9.35
CA ASP A 93 0.20 -12.76 -10.22
C ASP A 93 -0.25 -13.91 -11.13
N VAL A 94 -1.24 -14.69 -10.69
CA VAL A 94 -1.75 -15.86 -11.43
C VAL A 94 -2.83 -15.41 -12.40
N ILE A 95 -3.74 -14.55 -11.95
CA ILE A 95 -4.87 -14.05 -12.72
C ILE A 95 -4.63 -12.57 -13.01
N LYS A 96 -4.27 -12.27 -14.27
CA LYS A 96 -4.00 -10.89 -14.71
C LYS A 96 -5.25 -10.05 -14.96
N ASP A 97 -6.42 -10.68 -15.01
CA ASP A 97 -7.71 -10.00 -15.13
C ASP A 97 -8.16 -9.49 -13.75
N GLY A 98 -7.59 -8.34 -13.36
CA GLY A 98 -7.59 -7.80 -11.99
C GLY A 98 -8.96 -7.57 -11.33
N THR A 99 -10.02 -7.29 -12.11
CA THR A 99 -11.33 -6.95 -11.53
C THR A 99 -11.97 -8.16 -10.84
N ASN A 100 -11.85 -9.36 -11.40
CA ASN A 100 -12.44 -10.56 -10.81
C ASN A 100 -11.56 -11.13 -9.68
N SER A 101 -10.23 -11.04 -9.79
CA SER A 101 -9.31 -11.53 -8.75
C SER A 101 -9.49 -10.78 -7.44
N ASP A 102 -9.58 -9.45 -7.50
CA ASP A 102 -9.66 -8.61 -6.30
C ASP A 102 -10.95 -8.88 -5.53
N THR A 103 -12.10 -8.92 -6.21
CA THR A 103 -13.39 -9.25 -5.61
C THR A 103 -13.37 -10.64 -4.98
N MET A 104 -12.79 -11.64 -5.65
CA MET A 104 -12.72 -13.00 -5.12
C MET A 104 -11.81 -13.10 -3.89
N ILE A 105 -10.66 -12.41 -3.87
CA ILE A 105 -9.79 -12.38 -2.69
C ILE A 105 -10.52 -11.76 -1.50
N ARG A 106 -11.20 -10.62 -1.70
CA ARG A 106 -11.98 -9.99 -0.61
C ARG A 106 -13.06 -10.92 -0.07
N LEU A 107 -13.81 -11.58 -0.95
CA LEU A 107 -14.81 -12.58 -0.56
C LEU A 107 -14.20 -13.74 0.23
N VAL A 108 -13.03 -14.23 -0.18
CA VAL A 108 -12.32 -15.31 0.51
C VAL A 108 -11.89 -14.87 1.92
N ILE A 109 -11.39 -13.65 2.09
CA ILE A 109 -11.00 -13.16 3.41
C ILE A 109 -12.23 -12.93 4.29
N GLN A 110 -13.33 -12.39 3.74
CA GLN A 110 -14.58 -12.20 4.46
C GLN A 110 -15.20 -13.54 4.92
N ALA A 111 -15.17 -14.56 4.06
CA ALA A 111 -15.61 -15.91 4.40
C ALA A 111 -14.75 -16.52 5.52
N TYR A 112 -13.43 -16.34 5.46
CA TYR A 112 -12.53 -16.83 6.50
C TYR A 112 -12.72 -16.12 7.84
N GLU A 113 -12.87 -14.78 7.83
CA GLU A 113 -13.19 -13.98 9.01
C GLU A 113 -14.44 -14.48 9.74
N MET A 114 -15.51 -14.75 8.98
CA MET A 114 -16.76 -15.28 9.51
C MET A 114 -16.58 -16.66 10.17
N LEU A 115 -15.84 -17.56 9.53
CA LEU A 115 -15.72 -18.96 9.97
C LEU A 115 -14.65 -19.17 11.05
N SER A 116 -13.56 -18.39 11.02
CA SER A 116 -12.49 -18.50 12.00
C SER A 116 -12.72 -17.66 13.25
N SER A 117 -13.70 -16.73 13.22
CA SER A 117 -13.95 -15.75 14.29
C SER A 117 -12.72 -14.89 14.64
N TYR A 118 -11.80 -14.71 13.69
CA TYR A 118 -10.66 -13.80 13.84
C TYR A 118 -11.03 -12.44 13.29
N SER A 119 -10.59 -11.38 13.96
CA SER A 119 -10.70 -10.03 13.41
C SER A 119 -9.86 -9.90 12.12
N ARG A 120 -10.26 -8.96 11.26
CA ARG A 120 -9.50 -8.53 10.09
C ARG A 120 -8.00 -8.36 10.37
N SER A 121 -7.68 -7.62 11.42
CA SER A 121 -6.29 -7.37 11.84
C SER A 121 -5.53 -8.67 12.19
N GLU A 122 -6.15 -9.58 12.95
CA GLU A 122 -5.55 -10.88 13.28
C GLU A 122 -5.31 -11.75 12.05
N ILE A 123 -6.21 -11.74 11.07
CA ILE A 123 -6.03 -12.48 9.81
C ILE A 123 -4.82 -11.93 9.06
N ILE A 124 -4.69 -10.61 8.98
CA ILE A 124 -3.58 -9.98 8.27
C ILE A 124 -2.26 -10.35 8.91
N GLU A 125 -2.15 -10.22 10.24
CA GLU A 125 -0.94 -10.54 10.99
C GLU A 125 -0.52 -12.01 10.91
N ARG A 126 -1.49 -12.93 10.87
CA ARG A 126 -1.21 -14.38 10.90
C ARG A 126 -1.02 -14.98 9.52
N GLU A 127 -1.74 -14.48 8.52
CA GLU A 127 -1.88 -15.16 7.23
C GLU A 127 -1.54 -14.30 6.01
N CYS A 128 -1.60 -12.96 6.10
CA CYS A 128 -1.47 -12.08 4.95
C CYS A 128 -0.26 -11.13 5.01
N LEU A 129 0.75 -11.41 5.85
CA LEU A 129 1.97 -10.59 5.91
C LEU A 129 2.94 -10.82 4.74
N ASP A 130 2.88 -11.99 4.08
CA ASP A 130 3.85 -12.38 3.04
C ASP A 130 4.01 -11.34 1.91
N PRO A 131 2.94 -10.73 1.36
CA PRO A 131 3.07 -9.67 0.34
C PRO A 131 3.81 -8.42 0.83
N PHE A 132 3.86 -8.17 2.15
CA PHE A 132 4.58 -7.04 2.74
C PHE A 132 6.03 -7.38 3.13
N ASP A 133 6.36 -8.66 3.29
CA ASP A 133 7.73 -9.13 3.52
C ASP A 133 8.48 -9.41 2.20
N LYS A 134 7.76 -9.95 1.22
CA LYS A 134 8.29 -10.39 -0.08
C LYS A 134 7.33 -9.92 -1.18
N PRO A 135 7.48 -8.67 -1.66
CA PRO A 135 6.63 -8.16 -2.71
C PRO A 135 6.70 -9.06 -3.95
N GLU A 136 5.53 -9.35 -4.50
CA GLU A 136 5.35 -10.29 -5.60
C GLU A 136 5.83 -9.70 -6.93
N CYS A 137 5.67 -8.38 -7.08
CA CYS A 137 6.03 -7.65 -8.28
C CYS A 137 6.49 -6.21 -7.95
N GLU A 138 6.77 -5.44 -9.00
CA GLU A 138 7.07 -4.02 -8.88
C GLU A 138 5.81 -3.25 -8.45
N ALA A 139 5.96 -2.38 -7.46
CA ALA A 139 4.87 -1.60 -6.91
C ALA A 139 4.45 -0.48 -7.87
N VAL A 140 3.55 -0.79 -8.79
CA VAL A 140 2.96 0.15 -9.75
C VAL A 140 1.51 0.50 -9.42
N ASP A 141 0.84 -0.33 -8.62
CA ASP A 141 -0.51 -0.08 -8.14
C ASP A 141 -0.53 1.05 -7.11
N ILE A 142 -1.69 1.68 -6.95
CA ILE A 142 -1.85 2.87 -6.11
C ILE A 142 -2.89 2.59 -5.03
N PHE A 143 -2.52 2.90 -3.80
CA PHE A 143 -3.43 2.92 -2.66
C PHE A 143 -3.56 4.35 -2.14
N VAL A 144 -4.80 4.77 -1.83
CA VAL A 144 -5.08 6.07 -1.20
C VAL A 144 -5.59 5.84 0.22
N ASN A 145 -4.86 6.34 1.22
CA ASN A 145 -5.28 6.32 2.60
C ASN A 145 -6.32 7.40 2.87
N GLU A 146 -7.59 7.03 2.83
CA GLU A 146 -8.71 7.96 3.02
C GLU A 146 -8.77 8.56 4.42
N VAL A 147 -8.25 7.89 5.45
CA VAL A 147 -8.17 8.43 6.82
C VAL A 147 -7.34 9.72 6.86
N LEU A 148 -6.35 9.85 5.96
CA LEU A 148 -5.48 11.02 5.86
C LEU A 148 -5.89 12.00 4.75
N CYS A 149 -6.75 11.57 3.82
CA CYS A 149 -7.09 12.32 2.62
C CYS A 149 -7.99 13.52 2.98
N VAL A 150 -7.62 14.72 2.51
CA VAL A 150 -8.42 15.95 2.70
C VAL A 150 -9.59 16.02 1.70
N GLY A 151 -9.55 15.22 0.64
CA GLY A 151 -10.61 15.19 -0.37
C GLY A 151 -10.68 16.45 -1.22
N LYS A 152 -11.90 16.86 -1.59
CA LYS A 152 -12.19 17.95 -2.54
C LYS A 152 -11.58 19.31 -2.16
N ALA A 153 -11.27 19.54 -0.89
CA ALA A 153 -10.64 20.77 -0.40
C ALA A 153 -9.10 20.78 -0.55
N CYS A 154 -8.50 19.71 -1.10
CA CYS A 154 -7.06 19.64 -1.31
C CYS A 154 -6.58 20.63 -2.38
N SER A 155 -5.58 21.45 -2.04
CA SER A 155 -4.98 22.44 -2.96
C SER A 155 -4.27 21.79 -4.16
N SER A 156 -3.71 20.59 -3.97
CA SER A 156 -3.07 19.78 -5.01
C SER A 156 -3.91 18.52 -5.26
N SER A 157 -5.11 18.72 -5.82
CA SER A 157 -6.05 17.62 -6.07
C SER A 157 -5.47 16.57 -7.02
N CYS A 158 -5.33 15.34 -6.52
CA CYS A 158 -4.91 14.18 -7.31
C CYS A 158 -5.96 13.82 -8.38
N VAL A 159 -7.25 13.99 -8.09
CA VAL A 159 -8.36 13.76 -9.04
C VAL A 159 -8.29 14.74 -10.20
N ASN A 160 -7.99 16.01 -9.95
CA ASN A 160 -7.82 16.98 -11.05
C ASN A 160 -6.53 16.73 -11.84
N ARG A 161 -5.48 16.23 -11.17
CA ARG A 161 -4.17 15.98 -11.79
C ARG A 161 -4.19 14.75 -12.71
N ALA A 162 -4.78 13.66 -12.24
CA ALA A 162 -4.86 12.38 -12.95
C ALA A 162 -6.27 11.79 -12.83
N PRO A 163 -7.27 12.36 -13.53
CA PRO A 163 -8.68 11.97 -13.40
C PRO A 163 -8.98 10.55 -13.89
N HIS A 164 -8.09 9.96 -14.69
CA HIS A 164 -8.18 8.56 -15.10
C HIS A 164 -7.75 7.59 -14.00
N ALA A 165 -6.89 8.02 -13.07
CA ALA A 165 -6.33 7.18 -12.02
C ALA A 165 -7.00 7.39 -10.66
N PHE A 166 -7.63 8.54 -10.44
CA PHE A 166 -8.27 8.87 -9.17
C PHE A 166 -9.69 9.37 -9.36
N THR A 167 -10.57 9.01 -8.43
CA THR A 167 -11.92 9.54 -8.33
C THR A 167 -12.22 9.99 -6.92
N HIS A 168 -13.23 10.85 -6.76
CA HIS A 168 -13.76 11.19 -5.44
C HIS A 168 -14.80 10.18 -4.99
N VAL A 169 -14.71 9.76 -3.73
CA VAL A 169 -15.75 8.98 -3.07
C VAL A 169 -16.93 9.90 -2.76
N SER A 170 -18.13 9.52 -3.16
CA SER A 170 -19.33 10.37 -3.03
C SER A 170 -19.72 10.65 -1.57
N SER A 171 -19.54 9.68 -0.67
CA SER A 171 -19.94 9.76 0.73
C SER A 171 -19.00 10.61 1.59
N THR A 172 -17.70 10.42 1.45
CA THR A 172 -16.65 11.06 2.27
C THR A 172 -16.01 12.26 1.58
N GLY A 173 -16.10 12.36 0.24
CA GLY A 173 -15.43 13.38 -0.56
C GLY A 173 -13.90 13.20 -0.67
N THR A 174 -13.34 12.17 -0.05
CA THR A 174 -11.93 11.75 -0.16
C THR A 174 -11.64 11.25 -1.58
N ALA A 175 -10.36 11.07 -1.90
CA ALA A 175 -9.95 10.45 -3.16
C ALA A 175 -9.74 8.95 -2.98
N ARG A 176 -10.02 8.17 -4.02
CA ARG A 176 -9.72 6.73 -4.13
C ARG A 176 -9.11 6.44 -5.51
N ALA A 177 -8.35 5.36 -5.63
CA ALA A 177 -7.83 4.92 -6.92
C ALA A 177 -8.99 4.41 -7.81
N ALA A 178 -9.03 4.83 -9.07
CA ALA A 178 -10.03 4.45 -10.06
C ALA A 178 -9.51 3.42 -11.07
N SER A 179 -8.19 3.35 -11.26
CA SER A 179 -7.53 2.37 -12.10
C SER A 179 -6.26 1.87 -11.43
N GLN A 180 -5.82 0.66 -11.79
CA GLN A 180 -4.47 0.19 -11.48
C GLN A 180 -3.45 1.19 -12.04
N GLY A 181 -2.41 1.46 -11.26
CA GLY A 181 -1.44 2.49 -11.60
C GLY A 181 -0.54 2.01 -12.75
N HIS A 182 -0.34 2.87 -13.74
CA HIS A 182 0.70 2.66 -14.74
C HIS A 182 1.97 3.33 -14.23
N GLY A 183 3.02 2.56 -13.93
CA GLY A 183 4.25 3.05 -13.30
C GLY A 183 4.96 4.19 -14.07
N GLU A 184 4.71 4.32 -15.37
CA GLU A 184 5.26 5.38 -16.23
C GLU A 184 4.36 6.62 -16.35
N ASP A 185 3.21 6.64 -15.68
CA ASP A 185 2.26 7.74 -15.76
C ASP A 185 2.76 8.95 -14.97
N TYR A 186 3.26 9.95 -15.72
CA TYR A 186 3.78 11.18 -15.14
C TYR A 186 2.75 11.96 -14.31
N GLN A 187 1.47 11.96 -14.71
CA GLN A 187 0.43 12.69 -13.96
C GLN A 187 0.16 12.03 -12.62
N VAL A 188 0.15 10.70 -12.59
CA VAL A 188 0.07 9.91 -11.36
C VAL A 188 1.29 10.19 -10.48
N GLN A 189 2.50 10.10 -11.03
CA GLN A 189 3.73 10.37 -10.28
C GLN A 189 3.73 11.76 -9.63
N LEU A 190 3.29 12.78 -10.36
CA LEU A 190 3.13 14.11 -9.81
C LEU A 190 2.05 14.19 -8.73
N ALA A 191 0.90 13.54 -8.92
CA ALA A 191 -0.18 13.51 -7.93
C ALA A 191 0.26 12.86 -6.61
N VAL A 192 0.99 11.74 -6.71
CA VAL A 192 1.57 11.03 -5.56
C VAL A 192 2.60 11.91 -4.85
N GLY A 193 3.54 12.49 -5.60
CA GLY A 193 4.64 13.29 -5.04
C GLY A 193 4.22 14.64 -4.48
N GLN A 194 3.09 15.22 -4.91
CA GLN A 194 2.60 16.52 -4.47
C GLN A 194 1.48 16.44 -3.44
N CYS A 195 1.09 15.23 -3.01
CA CYS A 195 0.05 15.08 -2.00
C CYS A 195 0.51 15.69 -0.66
N PRO A 196 -0.13 16.77 -0.14
CA PRO A 196 0.34 17.48 1.04
C PRO A 196 0.22 16.66 2.33
N ARG A 197 -0.62 15.62 2.32
CA ARG A 197 -0.80 14.68 3.44
C ARG A 197 -0.01 13.40 3.27
N SER A 198 0.68 13.21 2.14
CA SER A 198 1.34 11.96 1.78
C SER A 198 0.43 10.73 1.92
N CYS A 199 -0.84 10.87 1.51
CA CYS A 199 -1.86 9.82 1.65
C CYS A 199 -1.96 8.90 0.43
N ILE A 200 -1.05 8.99 -0.54
CA ILE A 200 -1.06 8.19 -1.76
C ILE A 200 0.23 7.37 -1.79
N HIS A 201 0.12 6.06 -1.99
CA HIS A 201 1.22 5.11 -1.86
C HIS A 201 1.28 4.17 -3.05
N TYR A 202 2.48 3.93 -3.57
CA TYR A 202 2.73 2.84 -4.51
C TYR A 202 2.83 1.52 -3.76
N VAL A 203 2.06 0.53 -4.22
CA VAL A 203 1.92 -0.78 -3.60
C VAL A 203 1.87 -1.85 -4.69
N THR A 204 2.08 -3.11 -4.30
CA THR A 204 1.81 -4.22 -5.21
C THR A 204 0.31 -4.53 -5.24
N PRO A 205 -0.20 -5.26 -6.26
CA PRO A 205 -1.61 -5.63 -6.33
C PRO A 205 -2.12 -6.38 -5.08
N SER A 206 -1.35 -7.34 -4.54
CA SER A 206 -1.72 -8.07 -3.32
C SER A 206 -1.73 -7.18 -2.09
N GLN A 207 -0.73 -6.29 -1.96
CA GLN A 207 -0.72 -5.29 -0.89
C GLN A 207 -1.93 -4.36 -0.98
N ARG A 208 -2.28 -3.89 -2.18
CA ARG A 208 -3.44 -3.00 -2.40
C ARG A 208 -4.73 -3.63 -1.88
N ILE A 209 -5.01 -4.87 -2.24
CA ILE A 209 -6.23 -5.57 -1.80
C ILE A 209 -6.30 -5.58 -0.27
N ILE A 210 -5.21 -5.96 0.41
CA ILE A 210 -5.18 -6.02 1.88
C ILE A 210 -5.36 -4.64 2.51
N LEU A 211 -4.69 -3.62 1.98
CA LEU A 211 -4.75 -2.25 2.50
C LEU A 211 -6.12 -1.61 2.31
N GLU A 212 -6.73 -1.77 1.13
CA GLU A 212 -8.06 -1.26 0.84
C GLU A 212 -9.11 -1.95 1.72
N ASP A 213 -8.97 -3.26 1.94
CA ASP A 213 -9.92 -4.00 2.75
C ASP A 213 -9.81 -3.68 4.25
N LEU A 214 -8.59 -3.48 4.76
CA LEU A 214 -8.37 -2.95 6.11
C LEU A 214 -8.89 -1.51 6.24
N LEU A 215 -8.68 -0.68 5.23
CA LEU A 215 -9.21 0.69 5.20
C LEU A 215 -10.74 0.71 5.25
N ASP A 216 -11.40 -0.15 4.48
CA ASP A 216 -12.87 -0.25 4.50
C ASP A 216 -13.37 -0.70 5.89
N SER A 217 -12.67 -1.60 6.60
CA SER A 217 -12.97 -1.93 8.01
C SER A 217 -12.90 -0.72 8.93
N ILE A 218 -11.82 0.06 8.82
CA ILE A 218 -11.59 1.27 9.61
C ILE A 218 -12.69 2.31 9.38
N LEU A 219 -13.08 2.54 8.12
CA LEU A 219 -14.08 3.56 7.76
C LEU A 219 -15.50 3.18 8.17
N ASN A 220 -15.82 1.89 8.24
CA ASN A 220 -17.17 1.40 8.54
C ASN A 220 -17.42 1.14 10.04
N THR A 221 -16.39 1.17 10.89
CA THR A 221 -16.52 0.90 12.33
C THR A 221 -16.92 2.17 13.11
N PRO A 222 -18.09 2.22 13.77
CA PRO A 222 -18.55 3.41 14.48
C PRO A 222 -17.85 3.61 15.84
N PHE A 223 -16.99 4.63 15.92
CA PHE A 223 -16.63 5.42 17.12
C PHE A 223 -15.95 4.76 18.35
N CYS A 224 -15.47 3.51 18.29
CA CYS A 224 -14.51 3.02 19.28
C CYS A 224 -13.58 1.99 18.63
N ASP A 225 -12.28 2.08 18.93
CA ASP A 225 -11.22 1.10 18.60
C ASP A 225 -10.66 1.09 17.16
N THR A 226 -10.93 2.09 16.32
CA THR A 226 -10.22 2.24 15.02
C THR A 226 -8.72 2.52 15.16
N SER A 227 -8.24 2.80 16.38
CA SER A 227 -6.84 3.17 16.62
C SER A 227 -5.88 2.03 16.27
N THR A 228 -6.20 0.79 16.65
CA THR A 228 -5.32 -0.36 16.41
C THR A 228 -5.26 -0.72 14.94
N GLU A 229 -6.42 -0.76 14.26
CA GLU A 229 -6.48 -1.02 12.82
C GLU A 229 -5.80 0.10 12.01
N ALA A 230 -5.95 1.37 12.43
CA ALA A 230 -5.26 2.49 11.80
C ALA A 230 -3.73 2.46 12.03
N GLU A 231 -3.27 2.05 13.22
CA GLU A 231 -1.85 1.82 13.51
C GLU A 231 -1.30 0.65 12.68
N LEU A 232 -2.05 -0.44 12.55
CA LEU A 232 -1.69 -1.56 11.68
C LEU A 232 -1.62 -1.12 10.22
N LEU A 233 -2.60 -0.38 9.73
CA LEU A 233 -2.61 0.17 8.37
C LEU A 233 -1.36 1.02 8.13
N TYR A 234 -1.02 1.91 9.06
CA TYR A 234 0.19 2.73 8.97
C TYR A 234 1.47 1.89 8.97
N SER A 235 1.54 0.87 9.83
CA SER A 235 2.66 -0.08 9.90
C SER A 235 2.86 -0.82 8.58
N LEU A 236 1.78 -1.36 8.00
CA LEU A 236 1.79 -2.06 6.72
C LEU A 236 2.19 -1.16 5.56
N ILE A 237 1.69 0.08 5.49
CA ILE A 237 2.10 1.07 4.48
C ILE A 237 3.60 1.37 4.61
N THR A 238 4.10 1.54 5.83
CA THR A 238 5.51 1.81 6.10
C THR A 238 6.37 0.63 5.64
N LYS A 239 5.95 -0.60 5.95
CA LYS A 239 6.62 -1.83 5.55
C LYS A 239 6.61 -2.03 4.04
N ALA A 240 5.46 -1.86 3.38
CA ALA A 240 5.33 -1.90 1.92
C ALA A 240 6.27 -0.90 1.26
N LYS A 241 6.28 0.36 1.73
CA LYS A 241 7.19 1.38 1.20
C LYS A 241 8.67 0.97 1.35
N TYR A 242 9.03 0.32 2.45
CA TYR A 242 10.41 -0.14 2.66
C TYR A 242 10.78 -1.29 1.72
N GLU A 243 9.97 -2.36 1.67
CA GLU A 243 10.30 -3.55 0.88
C GLU A 243 10.12 -3.35 -0.63
N ASN A 244 9.12 -2.57 -1.07
CA ASN A 244 8.90 -2.30 -2.49
C ASN A 244 10.08 -1.56 -3.14
N ASN A 245 10.74 -0.65 -2.40
CA ASN A 245 11.94 0.04 -2.87
C ASN A 245 13.17 -0.89 -3.01
N ARG A 246 13.12 -2.07 -2.39
CA ARG A 246 14.18 -3.08 -2.42
C ARG A 246 13.86 -4.25 -3.34
N TYR A 247 12.66 -4.27 -3.93
CA TYR A 247 12.26 -5.31 -4.86
C TYR A 247 13.24 -5.37 -6.03
N GLN A 248 13.75 -6.58 -6.30
CA GLN A 248 14.57 -6.86 -7.47
C GLN A 248 13.84 -7.86 -8.35
N ARG A 249 13.53 -7.44 -9.58
CA ARG A 249 12.88 -8.32 -10.54
C ARG A 249 13.75 -9.57 -10.75
N PRO A 250 13.20 -10.78 -10.59
CA PRO A 250 13.95 -12.01 -10.84
C PRO A 250 14.53 -11.99 -12.26
N LYS A 251 15.82 -12.30 -12.38
CA LYS A 251 16.47 -12.44 -13.70
C LYS A 251 15.75 -13.57 -14.46
N LYS A 252 15.20 -13.26 -15.64
CA LYS A 252 14.59 -14.28 -16.51
C LYS A 252 15.60 -15.40 -16.73
N GLN A 253 15.28 -16.63 -16.35
CA GLN A 253 16.10 -17.76 -16.74
C GLN A 253 16.04 -17.89 -18.27
N PRO A 254 17.18 -18.10 -18.95
CA PRO A 254 17.19 -18.32 -20.39
C PRO A 254 16.32 -19.53 -20.71
N LYS A 255 15.41 -19.38 -21.68
CA LYS A 255 14.60 -20.48 -22.18
C LYS A 255 15.54 -21.48 -22.85
N THR A 256 15.89 -22.56 -22.17
CA THR A 256 16.51 -23.72 -22.83
C THR A 256 15.44 -24.36 -23.71
N SER A 257 15.53 -24.10 -25.03
CA SER A 257 14.80 -24.88 -26.01
C SER A 257 15.30 -26.33 -25.93
N SER A 258 14.43 -27.27 -25.58
CA SER A 258 14.70 -28.70 -25.67
C SER A 258 14.52 -29.25 -27.09
N GLN A 259 14.37 -28.39 -28.10
CA GLN A 259 14.20 -28.81 -29.48
C GLN A 259 15.57 -29.26 -30.03
N HIS A 260 15.76 -30.57 -30.08
CA HIS A 260 16.87 -31.22 -30.77
C HIS A 260 16.83 -30.80 -32.25
N VAL A 261 17.85 -30.06 -32.69
CA VAL A 261 18.02 -29.74 -34.10
C VAL A 261 18.75 -30.92 -34.73
N ASP A 262 18.01 -31.78 -35.42
CA ASP A 262 18.61 -32.83 -36.26
C ASP A 262 19.35 -32.16 -37.41
N TRP A 263 20.68 -32.22 -37.39
CA TRP A 263 21.52 -31.83 -38.52
C TRP A 263 21.61 -33.02 -39.48
N PHE A 264 20.97 -32.88 -40.64
CA PHE A 264 21.19 -33.74 -41.81
C PHE A 264 22.33 -33.20 -42.67
#